data_AF-S2LA58-F1
#
_entry.id   AF-S2LA58-F1
#
_cell.length_a   1.000
_cell.length_b   1.000
_cell.length_c   1.000
_cell.angle_alpha   90.00
_cell.angle_beta   90.00
_cell.angle_gamma   90.00
#
_symmetry.space_group_name_H-M   'P 1'
#
loop_
_entity.id
_entity.type
_entity.pdbx_description
1 polymer ?
#
loop_
_entity_poly.entity_id
_entity_poly.type
_entity_poly.pdbx_seq_one_letter_code
_entity_poly.pdbx_strand_id
1 'polypeptide(L)'
;MENAALPVFEVVLGPLGFSNQIGLILELVARGLGFTVLPYYARQAFAHREEIQVVEGSPPVVDKLWLVHHAEWPLSSRAQLALEYLRSMGQFPNV
;
A
#
# COMPACT_ATOMS: atom_id res chain seq x y z
N MET A 1 -7.13 -27.96 -2.11
CA MET A 1 -6.05 -27.01 -1.74
C MET A 1 -6.76 -25.70 -1.48
N GLU A 2 -6.98 -25.43 -0.20
CA GLU A 2 -7.96 -24.47 0.31
C GLU A 2 -7.56 -23.05 -0.09
N ASN A 3 -8.46 -22.40 -0.81
CA ASN A 3 -8.34 -21.00 -1.20
C ASN A 3 -8.64 -20.19 0.05
N ALA A 4 -7.64 -20.03 0.92
CA ALA A 4 -7.71 -19.15 2.06
C ALA A 4 -7.80 -17.73 1.52
N ALA A 5 -9.04 -17.25 1.34
CA ALA A 5 -9.31 -15.84 1.16
C ALA A 5 -8.60 -15.11 2.30
N LEU A 6 -7.47 -14.48 1.97
CA LEU A 6 -6.76 -13.64 2.91
C LEU A 6 -7.76 -12.58 3.36
N PRO A 7 -8.02 -12.43 4.66
CA PRO A 7 -8.95 -11.43 5.13
C PRO A 7 -8.43 -10.06 4.69
N VAL A 8 -9.13 -9.45 3.74
CA VAL A 8 -9.05 -8.01 3.52
C VAL A 8 -9.69 -7.40 4.75
N PHE A 9 -8.89 -7.13 5.77
CA PHE A 9 -9.38 -6.52 6.99
C PHE A 9 -9.77 -5.07 6.69
N GLU A 10 -11.07 -4.84 6.65
CA GLU A 10 -11.69 -3.55 6.46
C GLU A 10 -11.45 -2.66 7.68
N VAL A 11 -11.13 -1.39 7.44
CA VAL A 11 -10.97 -0.38 8.48
C VAL A 11 -12.35 -0.04 9.04
N VAL A 12 -12.75 -0.69 10.14
CA VAL A 12 -13.97 -0.35 10.88
C VAL A 12 -13.67 0.80 11.82
N LEU A 13 -13.69 2.02 11.29
CA LEU A 13 -13.81 3.22 12.11
C LEU A 13 -15.26 3.27 12.59
N GLY A 14 -15.47 3.58 13.88
CA GLY A 14 -16.79 3.98 14.36
C GLY A 14 -17.32 5.18 13.55
N PRO A 15 -18.47 5.78 13.90
CA PRO A 15 -19.18 6.80 13.08
C PRO A 15 -18.41 8.11 12.75
N LEU A 16 -17.10 8.19 12.99
CA LEU A 16 -16.23 9.36 12.98
C LEU A 16 -15.39 9.52 11.70
N GLY A 17 -15.68 8.77 10.64
CA GLY A 17 -15.17 9.04 9.29
C GLY A 17 -14.25 7.96 8.73
N PHE A 18 -14.06 7.98 7.42
CA PHE A 18 -13.21 7.07 6.66
C PHE A 18 -12.20 7.88 5.86
N SER A 19 -11.01 7.33 5.64
CA SER A 19 -10.04 7.89 4.70
C SER A 19 -9.54 6.79 3.78
N ASN A 20 -9.67 7.03 2.47
CA ASN A 20 -9.06 6.18 1.44
C ASN A 20 -7.67 6.70 1.02
N GLN A 21 -7.13 7.69 1.71
CA GLN A 21 -5.78 8.18 1.48
C GLN A 21 -4.85 7.52 2.47
N ILE A 22 -3.97 6.63 2.00
CA ILE A 22 -3.10 5.81 2.85
C ILE A 22 -2.26 6.63 3.83
N GLY A 23 -1.82 7.84 3.43
CA GLY A 23 -1.08 8.75 4.31
C GLY A 23 -1.91 9.36 5.44
N LEU A 24 -3.23 9.46 5.28
CA LEU A 24 -4.14 10.01 6.29
C LEU A 24 -4.75 8.94 7.21
N ILE A 25 -4.65 7.65 6.86
CA ILE A 25 -5.16 6.58 7.73
C ILE A 25 -4.39 6.59 9.07
N LEU A 26 -3.07 6.80 9.02
CA LEU A 26 -2.24 6.83 10.23
C LEU A 26 -2.44 8.07 11.09
N GLU A 27 -2.94 9.18 10.54
CA GLU A 27 -3.34 10.37 11.32
C GLU A 27 -4.45 10.04 12.32
N LEU A 28 -5.39 9.18 11.94
CA LEU A 28 -6.47 8.74 12.83
C LEU A 28 -5.92 7.83 13.93
N VAL A 29 -5.05 6.90 13.57
CA VAL A 29 -4.44 5.96 14.52
C VAL A 29 -3.55 6.70 15.53
N ALA A 30 -2.73 7.67 15.07
CA ALA A 30 -1.90 8.50 15.94
C ALA A 30 -2.73 9.31 16.95
N ARG A 31 -3.94 9.75 16.56
CA ARG A 31 -4.91 10.41 17.45
C ARG A 31 -5.63 9.46 18.41
N GLY A 32 -5.29 8.18 18.42
CA GLY A 32 -5.93 7.15 19.24
C GLY A 32 -7.28 6.68 18.69
N LEU A 33 -7.58 6.95 17.42
CA LEU A 33 -8.84 6.55 16.79
C LEU A 33 -8.67 5.21 16.07
N GLY A 34 -8.88 4.14 16.83
CA GLY A 34 -8.90 2.77 16.30
C GLY A 34 -7.53 2.21 15.94
N PHE A 35 -7.51 1.25 15.03
CA PHE A 35 -6.31 0.60 14.52
C PHE A 35 -6.44 0.34 13.02
N THR A 36 -5.33 -0.01 12.36
CA THR A 36 -5.33 -0.30 10.93
C THR A 36 -4.28 -1.37 10.58
N VAL A 37 -4.50 -2.06 9.46
CA VAL A 37 -3.52 -2.94 8.82
C VAL A 37 -3.18 -2.33 7.47
N LEU A 38 -1.89 -2.07 7.24
CA LEU A 38 -1.42 -1.43 6.00
C LEU A 38 -0.02 -1.92 5.61
N PRO A 39 0.39 -1.72 4.36
CA PRO A 39 1.72 -2.09 3.90
C PRO A 39 2.82 -1.42 4.74
N TYR A 40 3.89 -2.17 5.03
CA TYR A 40 5.05 -1.70 5.79
C TYR A 40 5.55 -0.32 5.32
N TYR A 41 5.65 -0.11 4.00
CA TYR A 41 6.12 1.15 3.42
C TYR A 41 5.25 2.36 3.74
N ALA A 42 3.94 2.18 3.93
CA ALA A 42 3.06 3.28 4.29
C ALA A 42 3.35 3.80 5.71
N ARG A 43 3.67 2.92 6.65
CA ARG A 43 4.17 3.32 7.98
C ARG A 43 5.53 4.02 7.88
N GLN A 44 6.43 3.52 7.05
CA GLN A 44 7.76 4.10 6.89
C GLN A 44 7.72 5.52 6.31
N ALA A 45 6.73 5.82 5.46
CA ALA A 45 6.52 7.12 4.84
C ALA A 45 5.70 8.10 5.72
N PHE A 46 5.10 7.63 6.81
CA PHE A 46 4.35 8.48 7.74
C PHE A 46 5.29 9.36 8.57
N ALA A 47 4.99 10.66 8.64
CA ALA A 47 5.86 11.64 9.29
C ALA A 47 6.05 11.37 10.78
N HIS A 48 4.99 10.93 11.47
CA HIS A 48 4.96 10.68 12.92
C HIS A 48 4.95 9.18 13.25
N ARG A 49 5.75 8.39 12.52
CA ARG A 49 5.78 6.91 12.64
C ARG A 49 6.09 6.39 14.04
N GLU A 50 6.72 7.19 14.88
CA GLU A 50 7.01 6.94 16.29
C GLU A 50 5.76 6.99 17.18
N GLU A 51 4.71 7.69 16.76
CA GLU A 51 3.41 7.71 17.44
C GLU A 51 2.60 6.43 17.17
N ILE A 52 3.05 5.59 16.22
CA ILE A 52 2.36 4.38 15.82
C ILE A 52 2.98 3.16 16.49
N GLN A 53 2.22 2.57 17.41
CA GLN A 53 2.54 1.27 17.96
C GLN A 53 2.31 0.17 16.92
N VAL A 54 3.33 -0.65 16.70
CA VAL A 54 3.25 -1.83 15.81
C VAL A 54 2.99 -3.06 16.66
N VAL A 55 1.99 -3.85 16.26
CA VAL A 55 1.74 -5.18 16.84
C VAL A 55 2.45 -6.22 15.99
N GLU A 56 3.43 -6.92 16.58
CA GLU A 56 4.16 -8.00 15.92
C GLU A 56 3.45 -9.36 16.09
N GLY A 57 3.84 -10.35 15.29
CA GLY A 57 3.39 -11.75 15.45
C GLY A 57 2.37 -12.23 14.41
N SER A 58 1.93 -11.37 13.50
CA SER A 58 1.19 -11.81 12.31
C SER A 58 2.16 -12.31 11.23
N PRO A 59 1.81 -13.37 10.48
CA PRO A 59 2.63 -13.82 9.36
C PRO A 59 2.77 -12.69 8.31
N PRO A 60 3.96 -12.50 7.72
CA PRO A 60 4.16 -11.45 6.74
C PRO A 60 3.31 -11.71 5.50
N VAL A 61 2.50 -10.73 5.12
CA VAL A 61 1.77 -10.73 3.86
C VAL A 61 2.53 -9.83 2.89
N VAL A 62 2.98 -10.41 1.77
CA VAL A 62 3.64 -9.67 0.69
C VAL A 62 2.62 -9.45 -0.41
N ASP A 63 2.27 -8.19 -0.65
CA ASP A 63 1.46 -7.81 -1.80
C ASP A 63 2.35 -7.35 -2.95
N LYS A 64 2.01 -7.77 -4.18
CA LYS A 64 2.79 -7.46 -5.38
C LYS A 64 2.17 -6.25 -6.08
N LEU A 65 2.95 -5.19 -6.21
CA LEU A 65 2.58 -4.07 -7.06
C LEU A 65 2.78 -4.43 -8.53
N TRP A 66 1.77 -4.16 -9.33
CA TRP A 66 1.79 -4.41 -10.78
C TRP A 66 1.87 -3.11 -11.54
N LEU A 67 2.79 -3.04 -12.49
CA LEU A 67 2.78 -2.02 -13.51
C LEU A 67 1.91 -2.52 -14.68
N VAL A 68 0.80 -1.83 -14.94
CA VAL A 68 -0.18 -2.21 -15.96
C VAL A 68 -0.33 -1.12 -17.01
N HIS A 69 -0.51 -1.51 -18.26
CA HIS A 69 -0.94 -0.63 -19.34
C HIS A 69 -1.92 -1.36 -20.25
N HIS A 70 -2.77 -0.61 -20.95
CA HIS A 70 -3.65 -1.20 -21.97
C HIS A 70 -2.80 -1.70 -23.15
N ALA A 71 -3.01 -2.95 -23.57
CA ALA A 71 -2.29 -3.54 -24.69
C ALA A 71 -2.65 -2.89 -26.04
N GLU A 72 -3.88 -2.41 -26.16
CA GLU A 72 -4.39 -1.78 -27.39
C GLU A 72 -3.88 -0.33 -27.57
N TRP A 73 -3.33 0.29 -26.52
CA TRP A 73 -2.94 1.69 -26.54
C TRP A 73 -1.43 1.83 -26.44
N PRO A 74 -0.77 2.41 -27.46
CA PRO A 74 0.67 2.64 -27.40
C PRO A 74 1.00 3.62 -26.27
N LEU A 75 2.08 3.34 -25.55
CA LEU A 75 2.58 4.25 -24.52
C LEU A 75 3.11 5.53 -25.17
N SER A 76 2.75 6.68 -24.60
CA SER A 76 3.39 7.95 -24.97
C SER A 76 4.89 7.92 -24.68
N SER A 77 5.70 8.71 -25.40
CA SER A 77 7.15 8.77 -25.16
C SER A 77 7.52 9.11 -23.72
N ARG A 78 6.72 9.96 -23.04
CA ARG A 78 6.91 10.28 -21.61
C ARG A 78 6.68 9.07 -20.72
N ALA A 79 5.66 8.25 -21.03
CA ALA A 79 5.37 7.04 -20.28
C ALA A 79 6.44 5.96 -20.50
N GLN A 80 6.97 5.85 -21.73
CA GLN A 80 8.11 4.98 -22.04
C GLN A 80 9.35 5.39 -21.23
N LEU A 81 9.67 6.68 -21.18
CA LEU A 81 10.78 7.20 -20.37
C LEU A 81 10.59 6.89 -18.87
N ALA A 82 9.39 7.11 -18.33
CA ALA A 82 9.09 6.78 -16.95
C ALA A 82 9.25 5.27 -16.68
N LEU A 83 8.83 4.43 -17.62
CA LEU A 83 8.95 2.98 -17.53
C LEU A 83 10.42 2.51 -17.57
N GLU A 84 11.23 3.09 -18.45
CA GLU A 84 12.67 2.84 -18.51
C GLU A 84 13.35 3.21 -17.18
N TYR A 85 13.00 4.37 -16.63
CA TYR A 85 13.49 4.78 -15.31
C TYR A 85 13.08 3.78 -14.21
N LEU A 86 11.80 3.40 -14.13
CA LEU A 86 11.30 2.43 -13.15
C LEU A 86 12.00 1.07 -13.27
N ARG A 87 12.23 0.58 -14.50
CA ARG A 87 12.96 -0.67 -14.76
C ARG A 87 14.43 -0.58 -14.32
N SER A 88 15.08 0.56 -14.53
CA SER A 88 16.47 0.78 -14.12
C SER A 88 16.68 0.70 -12.60
N MET A 89 15.63 0.96 -11.81
CA MET A 89 15.67 0.85 -10.35
C MET A 89 15.63 -0.61 -9.84
N GLY A 90 15.49 -1.61 -10.72
CA GLY A 90 15.44 -3.02 -10.34
C GLY A 90 14.19 -3.43 -9.54
N GLN A 91 13.20 -2.54 -9.44
CA GLN A 91 11.97 -2.77 -8.67
C GLN A 91 10.87 -3.46 -9.48
N PHE A 92 11.03 -3.58 -10.81
CA PHE A 92 10.07 -4.20 -11.71
C PHE A 92 10.78 -5.18 -12.64
N PRO A 93 10.53 -6.50 -12.53
CA PRO A 93 11.10 -7.46 -13.47
C PRO A 93 10.58 -7.21 -14.89
N ASN A 94 11.42 -7.50 -15.89
CA ASN A 94 10.99 -7.50 -17.29
C ASN A 94 9.96 -8.62 -17.48
N VAL A 95 8.78 -8.26 -17.99
CA VAL A 95 7.72 -9.19 -18.40
C VAL A 95 8.14 -9.87 -19.71
#